data_AF-A0A497FEZ1-F1
#
_entry.id   AF-A0A497FEZ1-F1
#
_cell.length_a   1.000
_cell.length_b   1.000
_cell.length_c   1.000
_cell.angle_alpha   90.00
_cell.angle_beta   90.00
_cell.angle_gamma   90.00
#
_symmetry.space_group_name_H-M   'P 1'
#
loop_
_entity.id
_entity.type
_entity.pdbx_description
1 polymer ?
#
loop_
_entity_poly.entity_id
_entity_poly.type
_entity_poly.pdbx_seq_one_letter_code
_entity_poly.pdbx_strand_id
1 'polypeptide(L)'
;MIGQSNSKKSVSPKRIETNLILKSFLFQVLIIAIIFIGAGRIDYWQGWLFSGLNMAFFIISYFLLPPELIKERLKMGKEGMKKWDKIYFVISTPISFSMLIISTLDGGRFSWEPRIPFFLIIIGAILYLTGQAIVLWAKKVNRFFFTVVCIQEGQT
;
A
#
# COMPACT_ATOMS: atom_id res chain seq x y z
N MET A 1 -28.73 -39.75 4.75
CA MET A 1 -28.33 -39.09 6.01
C MET A 1 -27.59 -37.81 5.67
N ILE A 2 -28.10 -36.69 6.19
CA ILE A 2 -27.49 -35.35 6.36
C ILE A 2 -27.04 -34.62 5.09
N GLY A 3 -27.96 -33.81 4.57
CA GLY A 3 -27.66 -32.68 3.71
C GLY A 3 -27.25 -31.43 4.50
N GLN A 4 -26.45 -30.60 3.82
CA GLN A 4 -26.47 -29.13 3.83
C GLN A 4 -26.18 -28.40 5.15
N SER A 5 -25.06 -27.68 5.20
CA SER A 5 -25.04 -26.22 5.38
C SER A 5 -23.61 -25.74 5.68
N ASN A 6 -22.73 -25.74 4.68
CA ASN A 6 -21.57 -24.86 4.74
C ASN A 6 -22.05 -23.47 4.33
N SER A 7 -22.53 -22.71 5.32
CA SER A 7 -22.95 -21.31 5.19
C SER A 7 -21.74 -20.48 4.74
N LYS A 8 -21.54 -20.36 3.42
CA LYS A 8 -20.82 -19.22 2.84
C LYS A 8 -21.67 -17.99 3.14
N LYS A 9 -21.51 -17.42 4.33
CA LYS A 9 -22.10 -16.13 4.72
C LYS A 9 -21.78 -15.13 3.61
N SER A 10 -22.78 -14.75 2.84
CA SER A 10 -22.67 -13.75 1.77
C SER A 10 -22.45 -12.39 2.42
N VAL A 11 -21.18 -12.05 2.65
CA VAL A 11 -20.80 -10.75 3.21
C VAL A 11 -21.29 -9.67 2.25
N SER A 12 -22.17 -8.78 2.71
CA SER A 12 -22.74 -7.71 1.90
C SER A 12 -21.63 -6.83 1.29
N PRO A 13 -21.73 -6.40 0.01
CA PRO A 13 -20.67 -5.68 -0.70
C PRO A 13 -20.22 -4.40 0.03
N LYS A 14 -21.15 -3.67 0.65
CA LYS A 14 -20.87 -2.44 1.42
C LYS A 14 -19.97 -2.69 2.63
N ARG A 15 -20.15 -3.82 3.34
CA ARG A 15 -19.29 -4.21 4.49
C ARG A 15 -17.87 -4.57 4.05
N ILE A 16 -17.69 -5.12 2.85
CA ILE A 16 -16.36 -5.48 2.32
C ILE A 16 -15.57 -4.20 2.04
N GLU A 17 -16.19 -3.23 1.37
CA GLU A 17 -15.58 -1.92 1.08
C GLU A 17 -15.19 -1.19 2.37
N THR A 18 -16.09 -1.10 3.36
CA THR A 18 -15.78 -0.44 4.65
C THR A 18 -14.62 -1.11 5.38
N ASN A 19 -14.59 -2.45 5.43
CA ASN A 19 -13.51 -3.17 6.09
C ASN A 19 -12.15 -2.96 5.42
N LEU A 20 -12.13 -2.75 4.10
CA LEU A 20 -10.90 -2.50 3.37
C LEU A 20 -10.39 -1.09 3.56
N ILE A 21 -11.28 -0.11 3.47
CA ILE A 21 -10.93 1.28 3.78
C ILE A 21 -10.39 1.36 5.21
N LEU A 22 -11.06 0.71 6.17
CA LEU A 22 -10.62 0.66 7.55
C LEU A 22 -9.25 -0.01 7.69
N LYS A 23 -9.02 -1.15 7.04
CA LYS A 23 -7.71 -1.84 7.06
C LYS A 23 -6.61 -0.97 6.46
N SER A 24 -6.86 -0.32 5.33
CA SER A 24 -5.90 0.59 4.71
C SER A 24 -5.61 1.80 5.59
N PHE A 25 -6.63 2.36 6.23
CA PHE A 25 -6.48 3.45 7.17
C PHE A 25 -5.66 3.02 8.40
N LEU A 26 -5.98 1.88 9.01
CA LEU A 26 -5.22 1.32 10.13
C LEU A 26 -3.77 1.04 9.75
N PHE A 27 -3.53 0.54 8.54
CA PHE A 27 -2.18 0.33 8.02
C PHE A 27 -1.42 1.66 7.88
N GLN A 28 -2.06 2.71 7.37
CA GLN A 28 -1.47 4.04 7.29
C GLN A 28 -1.13 4.61 8.67
N VAL A 29 -2.02 4.44 9.65
CA VAL A 29 -1.77 4.84 11.05
C VAL A 29 -0.57 4.06 11.64
N LEU A 30 -0.45 2.77 11.33
CA LEU A 30 0.69 1.95 11.75
C LEU A 30 2.01 2.47 11.15
N ILE A 31 2.02 2.84 9.87
CA ILE A 31 3.21 3.43 9.22
C ILE A 31 3.60 4.75 9.88
N ILE A 32 2.62 5.62 10.13
CA ILE A 32 2.82 6.88 10.85
C ILE A 32 3.42 6.62 12.24
N ALA A 33 2.86 5.66 12.98
CA ALA A 33 3.36 5.30 14.31
C ALA A 33 4.82 4.81 14.25
N ILE A 34 5.17 3.93 13.30
CA ILE A 34 6.56 3.46 13.13
C ILE A 34 7.49 4.64 12.84
N ILE A 35 7.10 5.57 11.98
CA ILE A 35 7.90 6.75 11.64
C ILE A 35 8.19 7.59 12.88
N PHE A 36 7.17 7.92 13.68
CA PHE A 36 7.34 8.79 14.84
C PHE A 36 7.99 8.09 16.04
N ILE A 37 7.75 6.80 16.23
CA ILE A 37 8.45 5.98 17.23
C ILE A 37 9.94 5.83 16.85
N GLY A 38 10.22 5.57 15.58
CA GLY A 38 11.58 5.49 15.04
C GLY A 38 12.31 6.82 15.15
N ALA A 39 11.64 7.93 14.79
CA ALA A 39 12.23 9.26 14.89
C ALA A 39 12.38 9.75 16.35
N GLY A 40 11.59 9.24 17.29
CA GLY A 40 11.62 9.63 18.70
C GLY A 40 11.14 11.06 18.99
N ARG A 41 10.60 11.76 17.98
CA ARG A 41 10.07 13.13 18.08
C ARG A 41 8.95 13.34 17.07
N ILE A 42 7.99 14.19 17.41
CA ILE A 42 6.84 14.52 16.53
C ILE A 42 7.18 15.68 15.57
N ASP A 43 8.15 16.52 15.93
CA ASP A 43 8.65 17.64 15.10
C ASP A 43 9.56 17.17 13.95
N TYR A 44 9.24 16.02 13.36
CA TYR A 44 9.95 15.44 12.23
C TYR A 44 9.21 15.72 10.91
N TRP A 45 9.53 16.86 10.29
CA TRP A 45 8.82 17.35 9.11
C TRP A 45 8.91 16.40 7.91
N GLN A 46 10.02 15.68 7.71
CA GLN A 46 10.15 14.71 6.63
C GLN A 46 9.17 13.53 6.80
N GLY A 47 8.95 13.10 8.05
CA GLY A 47 7.96 12.07 8.38
C GLY A 47 6.54 12.53 8.05
N TRP A 48 6.20 13.79 8.35
CA TRP A 48 4.93 14.40 7.97
C TRP A 48 4.78 14.54 6.45
N LEU A 49 5.83 14.96 5.74
CA LEU A 49 5.83 15.06 4.28
C LEU A 49 5.54 13.69 3.65
N PHE A 50 6.29 12.65 4.03
CA PHE A 50 6.09 11.31 3.49
C PHE A 50 4.70 10.76 3.81
N SER A 51 4.23 10.95 5.05
CA SER A 51 2.90 10.50 5.48
C SER A 51 1.77 11.23 4.74
N GLY A 52 1.91 12.54 4.57
CA GLY A 52 0.96 13.38 3.84
C GLY A 52 0.88 13.00 2.37
N LEU A 53 2.02 12.73 1.71
CA LEU A 53 2.05 12.28 0.32
C LEU A 53 1.37 10.91 0.15
N ASN A 54 1.63 9.94 1.04
CA ASN A 54 0.97 8.64 1.01
C ASN A 54 -0.55 8.76 1.24
N MET A 55 -0.95 9.61 2.19
CA MET A 55 -2.38 9.84 2.49
C MET A 55 -3.09 10.49 1.29
N ALA A 56 -2.49 11.49 0.67
CA ALA A 56 -3.02 12.12 -0.54
C ALA A 56 -3.19 11.11 -1.67
N PHE A 57 -2.19 10.26 -1.89
CA PHE A 57 -2.26 9.21 -2.90
C PHE A 57 -3.36 8.18 -2.61
N PHE A 58 -3.55 7.80 -1.35
CA PHE A 58 -4.62 6.89 -0.95
C PHE A 58 -6.00 7.49 -1.24
N ILE A 59 -6.22 8.75 -0.87
CA ILE A 59 -7.47 9.49 -1.11
C ILE A 59 -7.72 9.61 -2.62
N ILE A 60 -6.72 10.05 -3.39
CA ILE A 60 -6.84 10.18 -4.85
C ILE A 60 -7.14 8.82 -5.49
N SER A 61 -6.43 7.77 -5.09
CA SER A 61 -6.69 6.41 -5.58
C SER A 61 -8.12 5.95 -5.32
N TYR A 62 -8.67 6.26 -4.14
CA TYR A 62 -10.03 5.90 -3.77
C TYR A 62 -11.07 6.59 -4.66
N PHE A 63 -10.91 7.89 -4.93
CA PHE A 63 -11.85 8.64 -5.77
C PHE A 63 -11.69 8.35 -7.27
N LEU A 64 -10.47 8.05 -7.73
CA LEU A 64 -10.19 7.83 -9.15
C LEU A 64 -10.59 6.42 -9.63
N LEU A 65 -10.73 5.45 -8.72
CA LEU A 65 -10.95 4.05 -9.07
C LEU A 65 -12.42 3.63 -8.86
N PRO A 66 -13.11 3.17 -9.91
CA PRO A 66 -14.46 2.62 -9.79
C PRO A 66 -14.53 1.49 -8.74
N PRO A 67 -15.57 1.46 -7.88
CA PRO A 67 -15.73 0.46 -6.82
C PRO A 67 -15.88 -0.97 -7.37
N GLU A 68 -16.36 -1.11 -8.61
CA GLU A 68 -16.48 -2.40 -9.31
C GLU A 68 -15.11 -3.06 -9.57
N LEU A 69 -14.11 -2.26 -9.97
CA LEU A 69 -12.74 -2.75 -10.19
C LEU A 69 -12.07 -3.18 -8.88
N ILE A 70 -12.38 -2.49 -7.78
CA ILE A 70 -11.86 -2.83 -6.45
C ILE A 70 -12.39 -4.21 -6.03
N LYS A 71 -13.66 -4.52 -6.29
CA LYS A 71 -14.29 -5.82 -5.99
C LYS A 71 -13.68 -6.97 -6.76
N GLU A 72 -13.45 -6.79 -8.06
CA GLU A 72 -12.80 -7.80 -8.90
C GLU A 72 -11.37 -8.09 -8.41
N ARG A 73 -10.61 -7.04 -8.05
CA ARG A 73 -9.25 -7.14 -7.49
C ARG A 73 -9.18 -7.94 -6.19
N LEU A 74 -10.16 -7.77 -5.31
CA LEU A 74 -10.20 -8.48 -4.03
C LEU A 74 -10.52 -9.96 -4.15
N LYS A 75 -11.36 -10.32 -5.12
CA LYS A 75 -11.68 -11.73 -5.41
C LYS A 75 -10.46 -12.42 -5.98
N MET A 76 -9.83 -11.83 -7.00
CA MET A 76 -8.65 -12.43 -7.66
C MET A 76 -7.44 -12.55 -6.72
N GLY A 77 -7.21 -11.56 -5.84
CA GLY A 77 -6.12 -11.63 -4.87
C GLY A 77 -6.22 -12.77 -3.84
N LYS A 78 -7.43 -13.32 -3.61
CA LYS A 78 -7.63 -14.46 -2.69
C LYS A 78 -7.51 -15.83 -3.36
N GLU A 79 -7.84 -15.93 -4.64
CA GLU A 79 -7.97 -17.21 -5.33
C GLU A 79 -6.80 -17.54 -6.27
N GLY A 80 -6.03 -16.54 -6.74
CA GLY A 80 -5.07 -16.74 -7.84
C GLY A 80 -3.63 -16.25 -7.63
N MET A 81 -3.16 -16.03 -6.40
CA MET A 81 -1.78 -15.57 -6.18
C MET A 81 -0.78 -16.70 -6.48
N LYS A 82 0.10 -16.51 -7.47
CA LYS A 82 1.20 -17.44 -7.77
C LYS A 82 2.18 -17.53 -6.59
N LYS A 83 2.80 -18.70 -6.40
CA LYS A 83 3.78 -18.93 -5.32
C LYS A 83 4.96 -17.95 -5.37
N TRP A 84 5.43 -17.59 -6.56
CA TRP A 84 6.50 -16.60 -6.74
C TRP A 84 6.11 -15.19 -6.30
N ASP A 85 4.90 -14.73 -6.61
CA ASP A 85 4.38 -13.45 -6.10
C ASP A 85 4.32 -13.47 -4.56
N LYS A 86 3.87 -14.58 -3.97
CA LYS A 86 3.86 -14.73 -2.50
C LYS A 86 5.26 -14.61 -1.90
N ILE A 87 6.26 -15.29 -2.48
CA ILE A 87 7.65 -15.20 -2.03
C ILE A 87 8.17 -13.77 -2.16
N TYR A 88 7.90 -13.11 -3.29
CA TYR A 88 8.27 -11.72 -3.49
C TYR A 88 7.66 -10.81 -2.41
N PHE A 89 6.37 -10.96 -2.09
CA PHE A 89 5.73 -10.21 -1.02
C PHE A 89 6.34 -10.48 0.36
N VAL A 90 6.61 -11.75 0.67
CA VAL A 90 7.19 -12.14 1.97
C VAL A 90 8.61 -11.58 2.15
N ILE A 91 9.39 -11.45 1.08
CA ILE A 91 10.76 -10.92 1.13
C ILE A 91 10.77 -9.39 1.06
N SER A 92 10.00 -8.79 0.14
CA SER A 92 9.99 -7.34 -0.08
C SER A 92 9.40 -6.55 1.07
N THR A 93 8.39 -7.12 1.76
CA THR A 93 7.73 -6.48 2.90
C THR A 93 8.72 -6.15 4.04
N PRO A 94 9.45 -7.11 4.64
CA PRO A 94 10.39 -6.81 5.71
C PRO A 94 11.53 -5.89 5.26
N ILE A 95 12.01 -6.02 4.02
CA ILE A 95 13.05 -5.12 3.47
C ILE A 95 12.53 -3.68 3.45
N SER A 96 11.30 -3.48 2.97
CA SER A 96 10.67 -2.16 2.89
C SER A 96 10.45 -1.54 4.28
N PHE A 97 10.03 -2.34 5.26
CA PHE A 97 9.92 -1.90 6.65
C PHE A 97 11.27 -1.57 7.26
N SER A 98 12.30 -2.38 7.02
CA SER A 98 13.67 -2.10 7.48
C SER A 98 14.19 -0.79 6.91
N MET A 99 13.99 -0.52 5.62
CA MET A 99 14.36 0.75 4.99
C MET A 99 13.66 1.95 5.66
N LEU A 100 12.36 1.82 5.93
CA LEU A 100 11.58 2.87 6.60
C LEU A 100 12.07 3.11 8.03
N ILE A 101 12.34 2.04 8.80
CA ILE A 101 12.87 2.15 10.16
C ILE A 101 14.26 2.80 10.15
N ILE A 102 15.16 2.35 9.27
CA ILE A 102 16.51 2.92 9.15
C ILE A 102 16.44 4.40 8.78
N SER A 103 15.62 4.77 7.79
CA SER A 103 15.47 6.16 7.36
C SER A 103 14.95 7.08 8.47
N THR A 104 14.05 6.58 9.31
CA THR A 104 13.46 7.35 10.42
C THR A 104 14.40 7.45 11.61
N LEU A 105 15.17 6.41 11.89
CA LEU A 105 16.25 6.44 12.90
C LEU A 105 17.36 7.40 12.50
N ASP A 106 17.77 7.37 11.23
CA ASP A 106 18.78 8.28 10.68
C ASP A 106 18.32 9.74 10.75
N GLY A 107 17.23 10.09 10.06
CA GLY A 107 16.77 11.49 10.00
C GLY A 107 16.18 12.03 11.30
N GLY A 108 15.68 11.16 12.18
CA GLY A 108 14.98 11.53 13.41
C GLY A 108 15.85 11.52 14.66
N ARG A 109 16.66 10.48 14.88
CA ARG A 109 17.42 10.31 16.14
C ARG A 109 18.91 10.54 15.97
N PHE A 110 19.53 9.76 15.09
CA PHE A 110 20.98 9.63 15.08
C PHE A 110 21.68 10.64 14.19
N SER A 111 20.96 11.28 13.26
CA SER A 111 21.51 12.27 12.33
C SER A 111 22.82 11.80 11.71
N TRP A 112 22.84 10.59 11.13
CA TRP A 112 24.07 10.00 10.64
C TRP A 112 24.71 10.89 9.58
N GLU A 113 26.04 10.95 9.61
CA GLU A 113 26.81 11.72 8.64
C GLU A 113 27.13 10.85 7.41
N PRO A 114 27.19 11.44 6.20
CA PRO A 114 26.95 12.85 5.87
C PRO A 114 25.46 13.20 5.80
N ARG A 115 25.10 14.42 6.25
CA ARG A 115 23.73 14.90 6.17
C ARG A 115 23.26 14.99 4.72
N ILE A 116 22.07 14.47 4.45
CA ILE A 116 21.46 14.56 3.14
C ILE A 116 21.10 16.03 2.84
N PRO A 117 21.64 16.64 1.77
CA PRO A 117 21.31 18.00 1.40
C PRO A 117 19.84 18.13 1.00
N PHE A 118 19.24 19.28 1.31
CA PHE A 118 17.82 19.56 1.09
C PHE A 118 17.35 19.34 -0.37
N PHE A 119 18.21 19.64 -1.35
CA PHE A 119 17.89 19.44 -2.77
C PHE A 119 17.67 17.97 -3.14
N LEU A 120 18.42 17.02 -2.54
CA LEU A 120 18.19 15.59 -2.77
C LEU A 120 16.85 15.13 -2.22
N ILE A 121 16.39 15.71 -1.10
CA ILE A 121 15.06 15.44 -0.55
C ILE A 121 13.98 15.89 -1.54
N ILE A 122 14.14 17.07 -2.15
CA ILE A 122 13.22 17.58 -3.18
C ILE A 122 13.20 16.65 -4.40
N ILE A 123 14.36 16.25 -4.93
CA ILE A 123 14.43 15.33 -6.06
C ILE A 123 13.72 14.01 -5.71
N GLY A 124 13.98 13.46 -4.52
CA GLY A 124 13.33 12.25 -4.04
C GLY A 124 11.81 12.39 -3.99
N ALA A 125 11.31 13.52 -3.48
CA ALA A 125 9.88 13.81 -3.44
C ALA A 125 9.25 13.91 -4.84
N ILE A 126 9.92 14.58 -5.79
CA ILE A 126 9.47 14.68 -7.19
C ILE A 126 9.44 13.30 -7.85
N LEU A 127 10.49 12.50 -7.66
CA LEU A 127 10.58 11.16 -8.23
C LEU A 127 9.49 10.25 -7.66
N TYR A 128 9.25 10.33 -6.36
CA TYR A 128 8.19 9.61 -5.67
C TYR A 128 6.79 10.00 -6.17
N LEU A 129 6.51 11.30 -6.31
CA LEU A 129 5.26 11.81 -6.88
C LEU A 129 5.07 11.34 -8.33
N THR A 130 6.13 11.38 -9.14
CA THR A 130 6.09 10.94 -10.53
C THR A 130 5.79 9.45 -10.64
N GLY A 131 6.47 8.61 -9.84
CA GLY A 131 6.19 7.18 -9.78
C GLY A 131 4.75 6.88 -9.38
N GLN A 132 4.23 7.59 -8.37
CA GLN A 132 2.83 7.47 -7.96
C GLN A 132 1.85 7.90 -9.06
N ALA A 133 2.13 9.01 -9.76
CA ALA A 133 1.30 9.46 -10.88
C ALA A 133 1.25 8.41 -12.00
N ILE A 134 2.38 7.79 -12.34
CA ILE A 134 2.46 6.69 -13.32
C ILE A 134 1.61 5.51 -12.86
N VAL A 135 1.71 5.10 -11.59
CA VAL A 135 0.91 4.00 -11.03
C VAL A 135 -0.59 4.33 -11.05
N LEU A 136 -0.99 5.54 -10.68
CA LEU A 136 -2.39 5.98 -10.75
C LEU A 136 -2.91 5.97 -12.18
N TRP A 137 -2.12 6.50 -13.11
CA TRP A 137 -2.47 6.51 -14.53
C TRP A 137 -2.63 5.09 -15.06
N ALA A 138 -1.68 4.19 -14.77
CA ALA A 138 -1.75 2.78 -15.15
C ALA A 138 -3.00 2.11 -14.57
N LYS A 139 -3.33 2.35 -13.30
CA LYS A 139 -4.55 1.81 -12.66
C LYS A 139 -5.84 2.35 -13.28
N LYS A 140 -5.82 3.58 -13.79
CA LYS A 140 -6.97 4.24 -14.44
C LYS A 140 -7.20 3.71 -15.85
N VAL A 141 -6.14 3.60 -16.67
CA VAL A 141 -6.26 3.19 -18.07
C VAL A 141 -6.35 1.67 -18.23
N ASN A 142 -5.77 0.91 -17.29
CA ASN A 142 -5.72 -0.55 -17.37
C ASN A 142 -6.62 -1.20 -16.31
N ARG A 143 -7.78 -1.67 -16.77
CA ARG A 143 -8.73 -2.47 -15.97
C ARG A 143 -8.09 -3.76 -15.43
N PHE A 144 -7.09 -4.32 -16.12
CA PHE A 144 -6.34 -5.52 -15.71
C PHE A 144 -5.10 -5.22 -14.86
N PHE A 145 -4.93 -3.99 -14.36
CA PHE A 145 -3.85 -3.69 -13.42
C PHE A 145 -4.12 -4.35 -12.06
N PHE A 146 -3.75 -5.63 -11.94
CA PHE A 146 -3.77 -6.40 -10.71
C PHE A 146 -2.35 -6.50 -10.16
N THR A 147 -2.21 -6.43 -8.83
CA THR A 147 -0.89 -6.55 -8.16
C THR A 147 -0.33 -7.97 -8.19
N VAL A 148 -1.12 -8.94 -8.64
CA VAL A 148 -0.74 -10.36 -8.72
C VAL A 148 -1.05 -10.89 -10.11
N VAL A 149 -0.17 -11.75 -10.63
CA VAL A 149 -0.42 -12.44 -11.90
C VAL A 149 -1.37 -13.60 -11.64
N CYS A 150 -2.67 -13.37 -11.84
CA CYS A 150 -3.67 -14.43 -11.80
C CYS A 150 -3.82 -15.09 -13.17
N ILE A 151 -3.84 -16.43 -13.20
CA ILE A 151 -4.27 -17.18 -14.39
C ILE A 151 -5.81 -17.23 -14.31
N GLN A 152 -6.49 -16.67 -15.32
CA GLN A 152 -7.90 -16.98 -15.54
C GLN A 152 -7.96 -18.31 -16.29
N GLU A 153 -8.45 -19.36 -15.65
CA GLU A 153 -8.88 -20.56 -16.38
C GLU A 153 -10.11 -20.17 -17.20
N GLY A 154 -9.94 -19.96 -18.52
CA GLY A 154 -11.07 -19.72 -19.43
C GLY A 154 -10.89 -18.68 -20.54
N GLN A 155 -9.67 -18.21 -20.85
CA GLN A 155 -9.41 -17.47 -22.08
C GLN A 155 -8.38 -18.25 -22.90
N THR A 156 -8.88 -19.13 -23.78
CA THR A 156 -8.13 -19.72 -24.91
C THR A 156 -8.06 -18.73 -26.06
#